data_AF-A0A292YW24-F1
#
_entry.id   AF-A0A292YW24-F1
#
_cell.length_a   1.000
_cell.length_b   1.000
_cell.length_c   1.000
_cell.angle_alpha   90.00
_cell.angle_beta   90.00
_cell.angle_gamma   90.00
#
_symmetry.space_group_name_H-M   'P 1'
#
loop_
_entity.id
_entity.type
_entity.pdbx_description
1 polymer ?
#
loop_
_entity_poly.entity_id
_entity_poly.type
_entity_poly.pdbx_seq_one_letter_code
_entity_poly.pdbx_strand_id
1 'polypeptide(L)'
;MLADTHTPATGALRWAAHAVDNAIGALRAEPGSVAVADALRRADTAVAALPAGLVSTILNRLLDTAWDCHRAGADSSARLVAQRGAAARAMRLAS
;
A
#
# COMPACT_ATOMS: atom_id res chain seq x y z
N MET A 1 -24.61 6.39 24.48
CA MET A 1 -24.79 5.89 23.10
C MET A 1 -23.47 6.14 22.37
N LEU A 2 -22.53 5.21 22.51
CA LEU A 2 -21.21 5.29 21.87
C LEU A 2 -21.37 4.68 20.47
N ALA A 3 -21.28 5.51 19.44
CA ALA A 3 -21.29 5.00 18.08
C ALA A 3 -20.02 4.15 17.87
N ASP A 4 -20.21 2.91 17.43
CA ASP A 4 -19.16 2.01 16.95
C ASP A 4 -18.44 2.62 15.74
N THR A 5 -17.49 3.54 15.99
CA THR A 5 -16.62 4.13 14.97
C THR A 5 -15.55 3.15 14.47
N HIS A 6 -15.52 1.93 15.00
CA HIS A 6 -14.46 0.95 14.74
C HIS A 6 -14.62 0.21 13.40
N THR A 7 -15.85 0.00 12.93
CA THR A 7 -16.15 -0.74 11.69
C THR A 7 -15.72 -0.02 10.39
N PRO A 8 -15.96 1.29 10.20
CA PRO A 8 -15.56 1.97 8.96
C PRO A 8 -14.04 2.13 8.84
N ALA A 9 -13.33 2.35 9.95
CA ALA A 9 -11.87 2.48 9.96
C ALA A 9 -11.16 1.19 9.54
N THR A 10 -11.63 0.05 10.03
CA THR A 10 -11.06 -1.27 9.68
C THR A 10 -11.41 -1.68 8.24
N GLY A 11 -12.57 -1.25 7.73
CA GLY A 11 -12.93 -1.43 6.31
C GLY A 11 -12.01 -0.63 5.38
N ALA A 12 -11.79 0.65 5.67
CA ALA A 12 -10.88 1.51 4.91
C ALA A 12 -9.44 0.96 4.92
N LEU A 13 -8.97 0.50 6.08
CA LEU A 13 -7.63 -0.07 6.20
C LEU A 13 -7.44 -1.33 5.35
N ARG A 14 -8.41 -2.25 5.38
CA ARG A 14 -8.37 -3.47 4.55
C ARG A 14 -8.39 -3.15 3.06
N TRP A 15 -9.20 -2.16 2.67
CA TRP A 15 -9.26 -1.71 1.28
C TRP A 15 -7.93 -1.10 0.81
N ALA A 16 -7.31 -0.24 1.63
CA ALA A 16 -6.00 0.33 1.32
C ALA A 16 -4.91 -0.75 1.19
N ALA A 17 -4.87 -1.71 2.13
CA ALA A 17 -3.93 -2.83 2.05
C ALA A 17 -4.11 -3.67 0.78
N HIS A 18 -5.36 -3.97 0.42
CA HIS A 18 -5.67 -4.69 -0.81
C HIS A 18 -5.27 -3.91 -2.08
N ALA A 19 -5.50 -2.59 -2.10
CA ALA A 19 -5.08 -1.74 -3.22
C ALA A 19 -3.55 -1.73 -3.38
N VAL A 20 -2.81 -1.64 -2.27
CA VAL A 20 -1.34 -1.72 -2.26
C VAL A 20 -0.87 -3.08 -2.76
N ASP A 21 -1.45 -4.18 -2.28
CA ASP A 21 -1.08 -5.53 -2.72
C ASP A 21 -1.33 -5.73 -4.22
N ASN A 22 -2.45 -5.22 -4.75
CA ASN A 22 -2.73 -5.23 -6.18
C ASN A 22 -1.68 -4.44 -6.97
N ALA A 23 -1.25 -3.27 -6.46
CA ALA A 23 -0.23 -2.47 -7.12
C ALA A 23 1.11 -3.20 -7.18
N ILE A 24 1.52 -3.88 -6.10
CA ILE A 24 2.75 -4.67 -6.14
C ILE A 24 2.60 -5.94 -7.00
N GLY A 25 1.40 -6.52 -7.05
CA GLY A 25 1.09 -7.62 -7.97
C GLY A 25 1.27 -7.21 -9.43
N ALA A 26 0.72 -6.05 -9.81
CA ALA A 26 0.90 -5.46 -11.13
C ALA A 26 2.38 -5.15 -11.43
N LEU A 27 3.09 -4.54 -10.46
CA LEU A 27 4.51 -4.23 -10.60
C LEU A 27 5.34 -5.48 -10.91
N ARG A 28 5.03 -6.61 -10.25
CA ARG A 28 5.73 -7.88 -10.48
C ARG A 28 5.41 -8.52 -11.82
N ALA A 29 4.22 -8.25 -12.37
CA ALA A 29 3.81 -8.83 -13.64
C ALA A 29 4.46 -8.10 -14.82
N GLU A 30 4.39 -6.77 -14.84
CA GLU A 30 4.93 -5.96 -15.92
C GLU A 30 5.34 -4.57 -15.42
N PRO A 31 6.59 -4.41 -14.92
CA PRO A 31 7.00 -3.23 -14.18
C PRO A 31 6.89 -1.92 -14.93
N GLY A 32 7.04 -1.92 -16.26
CA GLY A 32 6.98 -0.72 -17.10
C GLY A 32 5.59 -0.38 -17.64
N SER A 33 4.56 -1.15 -17.30
CA SER A 33 3.23 -0.99 -17.89
C SER A 33 2.44 0.17 -17.27
N VAL A 34 1.52 0.73 -18.06
CA VAL A 34 0.54 1.73 -17.60
C VAL A 34 -0.36 1.17 -16.49
N ALA A 35 -0.62 -0.14 -16.52
CA ALA A 35 -1.42 -0.82 -15.49
C ALA A 35 -0.80 -0.70 -14.08
N VAL A 36 0.53 -0.68 -13.98
CA VAL A 36 1.23 -0.43 -12.71
C VAL A 36 0.97 0.98 -12.22
N ALA A 37 1.12 1.99 -13.08
CA ALA A 37 0.85 3.38 -12.71
C ALA A 37 -0.61 3.58 -12.26
N ASP A 38 -1.57 2.93 -12.92
CA ASP A 38 -2.99 2.96 -12.54
C ASP A 38 -3.26 2.28 -11.20
N ALA A 39 -2.59 1.16 -10.93
CA ALA A 39 -2.71 0.45 -9.66
C ALA A 39 -2.08 1.25 -8.51
N LEU A 40 -0.89 1.84 -8.73
CA LEU A 40 -0.20 2.67 -7.76
C LEU A 40 -1.00 3.93 -7.43
N ARG A 41 -1.60 4.62 -8.41
CA ARG A 41 -2.48 5.77 -8.16
C ARG A 41 -3.72 5.40 -7.36
N ARG A 42 -4.35 4.25 -7.64
CA ARG A 42 -5.50 3.77 -6.85
C ARG A 42 -5.11 3.46 -5.41
N ALA A 43 -3.94 2.85 -5.21
CA ALA A 43 -3.41 2.58 -3.88
C ALA A 43 -3.06 3.87 -3.12
N ASP A 44 -2.51 4.88 -3.80
CA ASP A 44 -2.22 6.20 -3.24
C ASP A 44 -3.49 6.88 -2.71
N THR A 45 -4.54 6.95 -3.54
CA THR A 45 -5.86 7.45 -3.13
C THR A 45 -6.41 6.67 -1.93
N ALA A 46 -6.20 5.36 -1.89
CA ALA A 46 -6.68 4.53 -0.80
C ALA A 46 -5.97 4.78 0.53
N VAL A 47 -4.64 4.93 0.48
CA VAL A 47 -3.83 5.24 1.66
C VAL A 47 -4.06 6.68 2.13
N ALA A 48 -4.26 7.64 1.21
CA ALA A 48 -4.56 9.03 1.54
C ALA A 48 -5.90 9.21 2.29
N ALA A 49 -6.84 8.28 2.11
CA ALA A 49 -8.11 8.27 2.84
C ALA A 49 -7.98 7.75 4.29
N LEU A 50 -6.84 7.17 4.67
CA LEU A 50 -6.62 6.67 6.02
C LEU A 50 -6.30 7.81 6.99
N PRO A 51 -6.68 7.69 8.27
CA PRO A 51 -6.15 8.55 9.33
C PRO A 51 -4.62 8.52 9.35
N ALA A 52 -4.03 9.69 9.63
CA ALA A 52 -2.59 9.78 9.81
C ALA A 52 -2.16 8.88 10.99
N GLY A 53 -1.17 8.02 10.75
CA GLY A 53 -0.71 7.06 11.74
C GLY A 53 0.42 6.20 11.21
N LEU A 54 0.86 5.25 12.04
CA LEU A 54 1.97 4.37 11.71
C LEU A 54 1.71 3.55 10.45
N VAL A 55 0.49 3.00 10.31
CA VAL A 55 0.15 2.13 9.17
C VAL A 55 0.09 2.92 7.87
N SER A 56 -0.62 4.06 7.82
CA SER A 56 -0.65 4.92 6.63
C SER A 56 0.74 5.43 6.24
N THR A 57 1.58 5.77 7.22
CA THR A 57 2.99 6.16 6.97
C THR A 57 3.80 5.03 6.33
N ILE A 58 3.65 3.80 6.82
CA ILE A 58 4.39 2.65 6.28
C ILE A 58 3.88 2.28 4.89
N LEU A 59 2.56 2.32 4.65
CA LEU A 59 1.98 2.07 3.34
C LEU A 59 2.43 3.12 2.31
N ASN A 60 2.48 4.40 2.68
CA ASN A 60 3.03 5.45 1.80
C ASN A 60 4.50 5.18 1.43
N ARG A 61 5.36 4.84 2.40
CA ARG A 61 6.77 4.50 2.11
C ARG A 61 6.92 3.28 1.19
N LEU A 62 6.01 2.31 1.33
CA LEU A 62 5.95 1.16 0.44
C LEU A 62 5.56 1.57 -0.98
N LEU A 63 4.56 2.45 -1.13
CA LEU A 63 4.13 3.00 -2.42
C LEU A 63 5.22 3.82 -3.10
N ASP A 64 5.91 4.70 -2.36
CA ASP A 64 7.05 5.45 -2.89
C ASP A 64 8.12 4.52 -3.46
N THR A 65 8.44 3.46 -2.72
CA THR A 65 9.43 2.48 -3.16
C THR A 65 8.93 1.69 -4.39
N ALA A 66 7.63 1.43 -4.49
CA ALA A 66 7.04 0.78 -5.66
C ALA A 66 7.03 1.70 -6.89
N TRP A 67 6.81 3.01 -6.71
CA TRP A 67 7.00 4.01 -7.76
C TRP A 67 8.45 4.07 -8.24
N ASP A 68 9.42 4.00 -7.33
CA ASP A 68 10.84 3.94 -7.70
C ASP A 68 11.14 2.71 -8.57
N CYS A 69 10.60 1.54 -8.19
CA CYS A 69 10.76 0.31 -8.95
C CYS A 69 10.09 0.41 -10.34
N HIS A 70 8.86 0.93 -10.41
CA HIS A 70 8.15 1.19 -11.68
C HIS A 70 8.94 2.11 -12.62
N ARG A 71 9.44 3.25 -12.10
CA ARG A 71 10.25 4.20 -12.87
C ARG A 71 11.58 3.62 -13.35
N ALA A 72 12.14 2.69 -12.58
CA ALA A 72 13.34 1.95 -12.97
C ALA A 72 13.06 0.76 -13.93
N GLY A 73 11.78 0.45 -14.21
CA GLY A 73 11.40 -0.75 -14.95
C GLY A 73 11.72 -2.06 -14.22
N ALA A 74 11.85 -2.01 -12.89
CA ALA A 74 12.21 -3.14 -12.04
C ALA A 74 10.97 -3.68 -11.29
N ASP A 75 10.86 -5.00 -11.21
CA ASP A 75 9.78 -5.69 -10.50
C ASP A 75 9.93 -5.66 -8.97
N SER A 76 11.15 -5.41 -8.50
CA SER A 76 11.50 -5.50 -7.09
C SER A 76 12.78 -4.74 -6.75
N SER A 77 12.99 -4.54 -5.44
CA SER A 77 14.26 -4.10 -4.86
C SER A 77 14.37 -4.61 -3.42
N ALA A 78 15.59 -4.67 -2.87
CA ALA A 78 15.79 -5.04 -1.46
C ALA A 78 15.01 -4.13 -0.51
N ARG A 79 14.94 -2.83 -0.85
CA ARG A 79 14.15 -1.83 -0.13
C ARG A 79 12.66 -2.17 -0.18
N LEU A 80 12.13 -2.54 -1.35
CA LEU A 80 10.73 -2.90 -1.53
C LEU A 80 10.36 -4.11 -0.64
N VAL A 81 11.20 -5.14 -0.64
CA VAL A 81 11.00 -6.34 0.19
C VAL A 81 10.99 -5.98 1.68
N ALA A 82 11.93 -5.15 2.14
CA ALA A 82 11.97 -4.71 3.53
C ALA A 82 10.72 -3.91 3.93
N GLN A 83 10.25 -3.00 3.07
CA GLN A 83 9.04 -2.21 3.31
C GLN A 83 7.78 -3.09 3.33
N ARG A 84 7.68 -4.10 2.45
CA ARG A 84 6.58 -5.08 2.51
C ARG A 84 6.56 -5.82 3.85
N GLY A 85 7.74 -6.24 4.35
CA GLY A 85 7.84 -6.89 5.66
C GLY A 85 7.47 -5.96 6.82
N ALA A 86 7.80 -4.66 6.73
CA ALA A 86 7.37 -3.66 7.70
C ALA A 86 5.84 -3.43 7.66
N ALA A 87 5.26 -3.28 6.47
CA ALA A 87 3.82 -3.13 6.28
C ALA A 87 3.05 -4.32 6.83
N ALA A 88 3.47 -5.55 6.51
CA ALA A 88 2.83 -6.77 7.02
C ALA A 88 2.90 -6.91 8.55
N ARG A 89 3.94 -6.35 9.20
CA ARG A 89 4.03 -6.30 10.67
C ARG A 89 3.12 -5.23 11.26
N ALA A 90 3.12 -4.04 10.67
CA ALA A 90 2.26 -2.94 11.12
C ALA A 90 0.76 -3.31 11.00
N MET A 91 0.37 -3.96 9.90
CA MET A 91 -1.00 -4.45 9.69
C MET A 91 -1.42 -5.47 10.75
N ARG A 92 -0.53 -6.41 11.13
CA ARG A 92 -0.80 -7.39 12.19
C ARG A 92 -0.93 -6.78 13.58
N LEU A 93 -0.30 -5.64 13.82
CA LEU A 93 -0.41 -4.91 15.09
C LEU A 93 -1.66 -4.04 15.16
N ALA A 94 -2.24 -3.70 14.00
CA ALA A 94 -3.44 -2.88 13.88
C ALA A 94 -4.74 -3.70 13.79
N SER A 95 -4.64 -5.03 13.66
CA SER A 95 -5.73 -6.01 13.64
C SER A 95 -5.89 -6.70 14.99
#